data_AF-A0A1A9HK58-F1
#
_entry.id   AF-A0A1A9HK58-F1
#
_cell.length_a   1.000
_cell.length_b   1.000
_cell.length_c   1.000
_cell.angle_alpha   90.00
_cell.angle_beta   90.00
_cell.angle_gamma   90.00
#
_symmetry.space_group_name_H-M   'P 1'
#
loop_
_entity.id
_entity.type
_entity.pdbx_description
1 polymer ?
#
loop_
_entity_poly.entity_id
_entity_poly.type
_entity_poly.pdbx_seq_one_letter_code
_entity_poly.pdbx_strand_id
1 'polypeptide(L)'
;MKDRSRPATAAQCEAIPAADRTESAARTRDNASSHDASPHAAAQRRLITATFGPTRQYRRAQTTTATPPGATVQRNEDSAELLTAMAKPQVFPGPDVEVQDQIVERLERKITLEAGSDQESSKLTFGINGLGGIVLHDKPDADVETLIKRSQLVELDDGAVSNRHLRLTGDDPELRAMIVRNTLKTMEQAGQLAYLRTSGLIDDEFKVVVEVHYYRQRDPNARQFHKDTLGQTLFVNLNFLNEEPIAGPEYIVNPPTSEEHDRDLEETMPLEFRKDLKVTRERLGRTDKVEIAEVMPKGVVAFVDEAVHHKSPTTEHRAATAAQVRSYLQQHFAVDFKAYLDAFEKRKASFSFWRKEIGYYLEDSRSQNTDTDNLWQKILSSTDDPHAKLDRVKLVALDPGSRLLNPDELADIGGEDHFGQASIPGLRRQLPEQDYLTSDPSRNVTTKHEGMPLLKRTMSDKLLAKQSPQPMAGRRAFFRTWVRAVRKQK
;
A
#
# COMPACT_ATOMS: atom_id res chain seq x y z
N MET A 1 -59.11 39.84 -44.36
CA MET A 1 -58.83 40.98 -43.46
C MET A 1 -58.60 40.40 -42.07
N LYS A 2 -57.39 40.60 -41.50
CA LYS A 2 -57.01 40.64 -40.06
C LYS A 2 -57.67 39.64 -39.09
N ASP A 3 -57.02 38.96 -38.15
CA ASP A 3 -55.67 38.98 -37.55
C ASP A 3 -55.72 38.00 -36.35
N ARG A 4 -54.55 37.64 -35.81
CA ARG A 4 -54.25 37.13 -34.44
C ARG A 4 -53.93 35.65 -34.20
N SER A 5 -52.65 35.33 -34.45
CA SER A 5 -51.58 34.96 -33.49
C SER A 5 -51.87 34.10 -32.23
N ARG A 6 -51.10 33.00 -32.13
CA ARG A 6 -50.32 32.55 -30.94
C ARG A 6 -49.21 31.55 -31.37
N PRO A 7 -48.00 31.59 -30.78
CA PRO A 7 -46.91 30.67 -31.14
C PRO A 7 -46.69 29.55 -30.10
N ALA A 8 -46.15 28.42 -30.56
CA ALA A 8 -45.45 27.43 -29.75
C ALA A 8 -44.18 27.00 -30.51
N THR A 9 -43.03 27.14 -29.87
CA THR A 9 -41.71 26.73 -30.38
C THR A 9 -41.25 25.46 -29.67
N ALA A 10 -40.89 24.44 -30.45
CA ALA A 10 -40.02 23.35 -30.06
C ALA A 10 -38.94 23.21 -31.15
N ALA A 11 -37.67 23.29 -30.77
CA ALA A 11 -36.54 23.10 -31.68
C ALA A 11 -35.80 21.82 -31.28
N GLN A 12 -35.69 20.91 -32.25
CA GLN A 12 -34.88 19.70 -32.24
C GLN A 12 -33.46 20.02 -32.72
N CYS A 13 -32.46 19.36 -32.12
CA CYS A 13 -31.07 19.38 -32.57
C CYS A 13 -30.89 18.50 -33.81
N GLU A 14 -30.28 19.06 -34.85
CA GLU A 14 -29.78 18.33 -36.02
C GLU A 14 -28.28 18.00 -35.88
N ALA A 15 -27.92 16.82 -36.41
CA ALA A 15 -26.56 16.31 -36.54
C ALA A 15 -25.89 16.85 -37.82
N ILE A 16 -24.56 16.97 -37.81
CA ILE A 16 -23.74 17.25 -39.00
C ILE A 16 -22.67 16.14 -39.16
N PRO A 17 -22.37 15.67 -40.39
CA PRO A 17 -21.64 14.44 -40.63
C PRO A 17 -20.13 14.64 -40.93
N ALA A 18 -19.44 13.51 -40.95
CA ALA A 18 -18.02 13.32 -41.22
C ALA A 18 -17.59 13.70 -42.64
N ALA A 19 -16.35 14.18 -42.76
CA ALA A 19 -15.66 14.31 -44.04
C ALA A 19 -14.28 13.64 -43.98
N ASP A 20 -14.11 12.82 -45.02
CA ASP A 20 -12.98 12.05 -45.50
C ASP A 20 -11.79 12.94 -45.93
N ARG A 21 -10.55 12.43 -45.83
CA ARG A 21 -9.42 12.90 -46.64
C ARG A 21 -8.22 11.94 -46.61
N THR A 22 -7.83 11.59 -47.83
CA THR A 22 -6.79 10.68 -48.30
C THR A 22 -5.39 11.31 -48.36
N GLU A 23 -4.41 10.42 -48.17
CA GLU A 23 -3.07 10.27 -48.80
C GLU A 23 -2.14 11.45 -49.19
N SER A 24 -0.86 11.27 -48.81
CA SER A 24 0.34 11.24 -49.69
C SER A 24 1.48 12.24 -49.42
N ALA A 25 2.55 11.68 -48.86
CA ALA A 25 3.98 11.73 -49.27
C ALA A 25 4.78 13.05 -49.49
N ALA A 26 5.98 12.98 -48.90
CA ALA A 26 7.31 13.32 -49.46
C ALA A 26 8.03 14.61 -48.99
N ARG A 27 9.11 14.34 -48.22
CA ARG A 27 10.49 14.88 -48.25
C ARG A 27 10.72 16.39 -48.41
N THR A 28 11.51 16.94 -47.49
CA THR A 28 12.81 17.60 -47.82
C THR A 28 13.68 17.76 -46.58
N ARG A 29 14.99 17.59 -46.77
CA ARG A 29 16.08 17.90 -45.84
C ARG A 29 16.51 19.37 -46.02
N ASP A 30 17.16 19.88 -44.98
CA ASP A 30 18.39 20.70 -44.97
C ASP A 30 18.34 22.07 -44.28
N ASN A 31 19.38 22.24 -43.45
CA ASN A 31 20.16 23.43 -43.14
C ASN A 31 19.72 24.45 -42.06
N ALA A 32 20.38 24.28 -40.90
CA ALA A 32 21.51 25.10 -40.40
C ALA A 32 21.31 26.54 -39.85
N SER A 33 22.17 26.81 -38.85
CA SER A 33 22.64 28.11 -38.31
C SER A 33 21.67 28.78 -37.32
N SER A 34 21.98 29.00 -36.03
CA SER A 34 23.10 29.65 -35.29
C SER A 34 22.58 30.94 -34.63
N HIS A 35 23.21 31.34 -33.52
CA HIS A 35 22.92 32.47 -32.61
C HIS A 35 22.02 32.07 -31.42
N ASP A 36 22.32 32.39 -30.16
CA ASP A 36 23.39 33.19 -29.59
C ASP A 36 23.53 32.81 -28.11
N ALA A 37 24.73 32.98 -27.57
CA ALA A 37 25.06 32.74 -26.18
C ALA A 37 24.87 34.02 -25.35
N SER A 38 24.20 33.93 -24.18
CA SER A 38 24.71 34.48 -22.90
C SER A 38 23.66 34.47 -21.77
N PRO A 39 24.13 34.56 -20.50
CA PRO A 39 23.60 33.79 -19.39
C PRO A 39 22.87 34.66 -18.35
N HIS A 40 22.02 34.05 -17.52
CA HIS A 40 21.80 34.41 -16.11
C HIS A 40 20.68 33.55 -15.53
N ALA A 41 20.99 32.71 -14.54
CA ALA A 41 20.19 32.53 -13.32
C ALA A 41 20.83 31.45 -12.45
N ALA A 42 21.65 31.88 -11.51
CA ALA A 42 22.07 31.10 -10.37
C ALA A 42 20.84 30.77 -9.51
N ALA A 43 20.41 29.51 -9.51
CA ALA A 43 19.42 29.00 -8.58
C ALA A 43 20.13 28.19 -7.48
N GLN A 44 19.97 28.69 -6.26
CA GLN A 44 20.55 28.19 -5.02
C GLN A 44 20.22 26.71 -4.80
N ARG A 45 21.23 25.84 -4.84
CA ARG A 45 21.15 24.50 -4.23
C ARG A 45 21.14 24.67 -2.72
N ARG A 46 19.95 24.61 -2.10
CA ARG A 46 19.83 24.36 -0.66
C ARG A 46 20.25 22.92 -0.40
N LEU A 47 21.42 22.74 0.20
CA LEU A 47 21.79 21.50 0.87
C LEU A 47 20.78 21.27 2.01
N ILE A 48 19.90 20.29 1.84
CA ILE A 48 19.18 19.68 2.95
C ILE A 48 20.16 18.69 3.58
N THR A 49 20.80 19.12 4.67
CA THR A 49 21.58 18.22 5.52
C THR A 49 20.60 17.34 6.28
N ALA A 50 20.30 16.16 5.74
CA ALA A 50 19.60 15.12 6.49
C ALA A 50 20.57 14.58 7.56
N THR A 51 20.33 14.91 8.82
CA THR A 51 20.96 14.26 9.97
C THR A 51 20.48 12.81 10.05
N PHE A 52 21.28 11.89 9.51
CA PHE A 52 21.09 10.46 9.73
C PHE A 52 21.55 10.10 11.15
N GLY A 53 20.71 9.40 11.90
CA GLY A 53 21.06 8.83 13.20
C GLY A 53 22.20 7.80 13.08
N PRO A 54 22.87 7.46 14.19
CA PRO A 54 24.06 6.62 14.16
C PRO A 54 23.75 5.21 13.65
N THR A 55 24.42 4.81 12.57
CA THR A 55 24.50 3.42 12.10
C THR A 55 25.19 2.60 13.19
N ARG A 56 24.46 1.77 13.94
CA ARG A 56 25.04 0.83 14.90
C ARG A 56 25.85 -0.21 14.14
N GLN A 57 27.18 -0.09 14.17
CA GLN A 57 28.08 -1.16 13.74
C GLN A 57 27.97 -2.31 14.74
N TYR A 58 27.34 -3.42 14.35
CA TYR A 58 27.33 -4.65 15.13
C TYR A 58 28.75 -5.25 15.14
N ARG A 59 29.33 -5.32 16.34
CA ARG A 59 30.69 -5.83 16.56
C ARG A 59 30.69 -7.35 16.40
N ARG A 60 31.43 -7.83 15.40
CA ARG A 60 31.56 -9.23 14.99
C ARG A 60 32.42 -10.02 15.99
N ALA A 61 31.88 -11.09 16.55
CA ALA A 61 32.68 -12.19 17.07
C ALA A 61 31.95 -13.50 16.78
N GLN A 62 32.57 -14.37 15.98
CA GLN A 62 32.77 -15.79 16.31
C GLN A 62 33.42 -16.52 15.13
N THR A 63 34.50 -17.22 15.46
CA THR A 63 35.18 -18.20 14.63
C THR A 63 34.35 -19.48 14.66
N THR A 64 33.87 -19.93 13.51
CA THR A 64 33.02 -21.13 13.40
C THR A 64 33.87 -22.40 13.32
N THR A 65 33.80 -23.24 14.35
CA THR A 65 34.14 -24.66 14.29
C THR A 65 32.91 -25.44 13.84
N ALA A 66 33.08 -26.42 12.95
CA ALA A 66 31.98 -27.27 12.46
C ALA A 66 31.25 -27.94 13.64
N THR A 67 29.94 -27.71 13.72
CA THR A 67 29.09 -28.26 14.78
C THR A 67 28.90 -29.77 14.58
N PRO A 68 29.15 -30.62 15.59
CA PRO A 68 28.90 -32.05 15.47
C PRO A 68 27.39 -32.34 15.30
N PRO A 69 27.02 -33.37 14.51
CA PRO A 69 25.63 -33.77 14.34
C PRO A 69 25.03 -34.13 15.72
N GLY A 70 23.95 -33.46 16.09
CA GLY A 70 23.25 -33.63 17.37
C GLY A 70 23.55 -32.57 18.45
N ALA A 71 24.39 -31.58 18.20
CA ALA A 71 24.50 -30.45 19.12
C ALA A 71 23.21 -29.63 19.09
N THR A 72 22.47 -29.64 20.20
CA THR A 72 21.33 -28.75 20.38
C THR A 72 21.86 -27.32 20.35
N VAL A 73 21.56 -26.57 19.29
CA VAL A 73 21.90 -25.14 19.21
C VAL A 73 21.23 -24.48 20.40
N GLN A 74 22.04 -24.08 21.39
CA GLN A 74 21.54 -23.35 22.55
C GLN A 74 21.07 -22.00 22.04
N ARG A 75 19.75 -21.87 21.86
CA ARG A 75 19.13 -20.65 21.37
C ARG A 75 19.43 -19.52 22.35
N ASN A 76 20.21 -18.56 21.90
CA ASN A 76 20.29 -17.26 22.53
C ASN A 76 19.01 -16.48 22.18
N GLU A 77 18.57 -15.60 23.07
CA GLU A 77 17.40 -14.74 22.82
C GLU A 77 17.63 -13.76 21.65
N ASP A 78 18.84 -13.73 21.09
CA ASP A 78 19.32 -12.86 20.02
C ASP A 78 18.44 -12.95 18.75
N SER A 79 17.99 -14.14 18.33
CA SER A 79 17.13 -14.24 17.13
C SER A 79 15.76 -13.61 17.36
N ALA A 80 15.17 -13.80 18.54
CA ALA A 80 13.93 -13.14 18.92
C ALA A 80 14.12 -11.62 19.10
N GLU A 81 15.27 -11.16 19.59
CA GLU A 81 15.60 -9.73 19.66
C GLU A 81 15.70 -9.10 18.26
N LEU A 82 16.40 -9.76 17.33
CA LEU A 82 16.48 -9.32 15.93
C LEU A 82 15.08 -9.28 15.29
N LEU A 83 14.27 -10.31 15.50
CA LEU A 83 12.90 -10.36 14.96
C LEU A 83 12.03 -9.22 15.53
N THR A 84 12.15 -8.95 16.83
CA THR A 84 11.45 -7.84 17.50
C THR A 84 11.87 -6.49 16.91
N ALA A 85 13.16 -6.29 16.65
CA ALA A 85 13.68 -5.06 16.06
C ALA A 85 13.23 -4.84 14.60
N MET A 86 12.88 -5.91 13.87
CA MET A 86 12.36 -5.86 12.50
C MET A 86 10.83 -5.86 12.42
N ALA A 87 10.13 -6.14 13.53
CA ALA A 87 8.69 -6.31 13.51
C ALA A 87 7.94 -5.04 13.10
N LYS A 88 8.42 -3.87 13.54
CA LYS A 88 7.93 -2.61 13.03
C LYS A 88 8.55 -2.35 11.66
N PRO A 89 7.77 -1.92 10.64
CA PRO A 89 8.31 -1.58 9.34
C PRO A 89 9.48 -0.61 9.41
N GLN A 90 10.60 -1.05 8.85
CA GLN A 90 11.82 -0.29 8.70
C GLN A 90 11.81 0.42 7.36
N VAL A 91 12.16 1.70 7.37
CA VAL A 91 12.31 2.50 6.14
C VAL A 91 13.76 2.92 6.00
N PHE A 92 14.35 2.66 4.85
CA PHE A 92 15.73 3.05 4.55
C PHE A 92 15.93 3.34 3.05
N PRO A 93 16.98 4.09 2.66
CA PRO A 93 17.31 4.29 1.25
C PRO A 93 17.63 2.96 0.55
N GLY A 94 17.31 2.83 -0.73
CA GLY A 94 17.67 1.65 -1.53
C GLY A 94 19.17 1.33 -1.43
N PRO A 95 19.54 0.04 -1.22
CA PRO A 95 20.93 -0.34 -0.97
C PRO A 95 21.85 -0.14 -2.18
N ASP A 96 21.29 -0.12 -3.39
CA ASP A 96 22.03 -0.01 -4.65
C ASP A 96 21.11 0.61 -5.73
N VAL A 97 20.83 1.91 -5.59
CA VAL A 97 19.84 2.64 -6.43
C VAL A 97 20.19 2.56 -7.91
N GLU A 98 21.48 2.65 -8.26
CA GLU A 98 21.92 2.55 -9.66
C GLU A 98 21.60 1.18 -10.26
N VAL A 99 21.88 0.09 -9.52
CA VAL A 99 21.52 -1.27 -9.94
C VAL A 99 19.99 -1.41 -10.05
N GLN A 100 19.23 -0.85 -9.11
CA GLN A 100 17.77 -0.86 -9.15
C GLN A 100 17.23 -0.17 -10.41
N ASP A 101 17.76 0.99 -10.78
CA ASP A 101 17.35 1.71 -11.99
C ASP A 101 17.71 0.93 -13.27
N GLN A 102 18.90 0.30 -13.33
CA GLN A 102 19.29 -0.56 -14.46
C GLN A 102 18.39 -1.79 -14.61
N ILE A 103 17.98 -2.42 -13.50
CA ILE A 103 17.01 -3.52 -13.53
C ILE A 103 15.69 -3.04 -14.16
N VAL A 104 15.17 -1.89 -13.70
CA VAL A 104 13.91 -1.33 -14.22
C VAL A 104 14.01 -0.99 -15.69
N GLU A 105 15.08 -0.32 -16.11
CA GLU A 105 15.27 0.04 -17.52
C GLU A 105 15.23 -1.21 -18.42
N ARG A 106 15.94 -2.27 -18.04
CA ARG A 106 15.97 -3.52 -18.81
C ARG A 106 14.63 -4.24 -18.82
N LEU A 107 13.93 -4.29 -17.68
CA LEU A 107 12.60 -4.87 -17.58
C LEU A 107 11.59 -4.11 -18.45
N GLU A 108 11.56 -2.78 -18.36
CA GLU A 108 10.65 -1.95 -19.17
C GLU A 108 10.94 -2.06 -20.67
N ARG A 109 12.22 -2.15 -21.05
CA ARG A 109 12.62 -2.38 -22.45
C ARG A 109 12.07 -3.72 -22.95
N LYS A 110 12.25 -4.80 -22.19
CA LYS A 110 11.72 -6.14 -22.54
C LYS A 110 10.20 -6.15 -22.60
N ILE A 111 9.53 -5.56 -21.60
CA ILE A 111 8.06 -5.42 -21.59
C ILE A 111 7.61 -4.68 -22.85
N THR A 112 8.25 -3.56 -23.21
CA THR A 112 7.89 -2.79 -24.41
C THR A 112 8.07 -3.58 -25.71
N LEU A 113 9.12 -4.39 -25.80
CA LEU A 113 9.37 -5.26 -26.96
C LEU A 113 8.38 -6.42 -27.05
N GLU A 114 7.99 -7.02 -25.92
CA GLU A 114 7.03 -8.14 -25.86
C GLU A 114 5.57 -7.69 -25.98
N ALA A 115 5.27 -6.45 -25.57
CA ALA A 115 3.93 -5.87 -25.55
C ALA A 115 3.36 -5.51 -26.93
N GLY A 116 3.71 -6.25 -27.99
CA GLY A 116 3.10 -6.13 -29.33
C GLY A 116 1.56 -6.13 -29.31
N SER A 117 0.92 -5.85 -30.44
CA SER A 117 -0.46 -5.32 -30.60
C SER A 117 -1.66 -6.10 -30.01
N ASP A 118 -1.44 -7.12 -29.18
CA ASP A 118 -2.48 -7.99 -28.63
C ASP A 118 -2.60 -7.94 -27.10
N GLN A 119 -3.70 -8.54 -26.64
CA GLN A 119 -4.20 -8.67 -25.27
C GLN A 119 -3.15 -9.05 -24.20
N GLU A 120 -2.08 -9.75 -24.57
CA GLU A 120 -0.95 -10.10 -23.68
C GLU A 120 -0.19 -8.86 -23.16
N SER A 121 -0.17 -7.78 -23.94
CA SER A 121 0.38 -6.48 -23.54
C SER A 121 -0.29 -5.96 -22.25
N SER A 122 -1.60 -6.16 -22.11
CA SER A 122 -2.34 -5.67 -20.93
C SER A 122 -1.91 -6.39 -19.64
N LYS A 123 -1.63 -7.70 -19.69
CA LYS A 123 -1.19 -8.47 -18.53
C LYS A 123 0.20 -8.06 -18.05
N LEU A 124 1.15 -7.86 -18.97
CA LEU A 124 2.49 -7.38 -18.63
C LEU A 124 2.48 -5.93 -18.14
N THR A 125 1.56 -5.12 -18.66
CA THR A 125 1.44 -3.68 -18.35
C THR A 125 0.81 -3.43 -16.97
N PHE A 126 -0.22 -4.17 -16.60
CA PHE A 126 -1.01 -3.92 -15.39
C PHE A 126 -0.86 -5.00 -14.31
N GLY A 127 -0.09 -6.05 -14.57
CA GLY A 127 0.05 -7.21 -13.69
C GLY A 127 1.27 -7.17 -12.77
N ILE A 128 1.24 -8.13 -11.84
CA ILE A 128 2.38 -8.52 -11.02
C ILE A 128 3.24 -9.46 -11.86
N ASN A 129 4.50 -9.06 -12.11
CA ASN A 129 5.42 -9.89 -12.87
C ASN A 129 6.34 -10.63 -11.91
N GLY A 130 6.25 -11.96 -11.87
CA GLY A 130 7.25 -12.79 -11.20
C GLY A 130 8.58 -12.68 -11.94
N LEU A 131 9.68 -12.47 -11.20
CA LEU A 131 11.05 -12.40 -11.75
C LEU A 131 11.90 -13.63 -11.41
N GLY A 132 11.44 -14.47 -10.49
CA GLY A 132 12.13 -15.70 -10.07
C GLY A 132 12.19 -15.83 -8.56
N GLY A 133 12.94 -16.82 -8.11
CA GLY A 133 13.28 -17.02 -6.71
C GLY A 133 14.78 -17.14 -6.49
N ILE A 134 15.25 -16.80 -5.29
CA ILE A 134 16.61 -17.11 -4.83
C ILE A 134 16.48 -18.17 -3.73
N VAL A 135 17.13 -19.31 -3.93
CA VAL A 135 17.08 -20.40 -2.95
C VAL A 135 18.31 -20.36 -2.07
N LEU A 136 18.10 -20.27 -0.76
CA LEU A 136 19.14 -20.37 0.27
C LEU A 136 19.05 -21.76 0.88
N HIS A 137 19.87 -22.69 0.35
CA HIS A 137 19.89 -24.09 0.77
C HIS A 137 20.56 -24.30 2.14
N ASP A 138 21.55 -23.47 2.42
CA ASP A 138 22.34 -23.52 3.64
C ASP A 138 22.18 -22.22 4.42
N LYS A 139 22.53 -22.31 5.70
CA LYS A 139 22.63 -21.17 6.58
C LYS A 139 23.49 -20.07 5.94
N PRO A 140 23.02 -18.81 5.86
CA PRO A 140 23.71 -17.76 5.12
C PRO A 140 24.89 -17.18 5.91
N ASP A 141 25.78 -18.02 6.46
CA ASP A 141 26.89 -17.62 7.33
C ASP A 141 27.97 -16.80 6.61
N ALA A 142 27.99 -16.83 5.27
CA ALA A 142 28.85 -15.99 4.46
C ALA A 142 28.42 -14.50 4.49
N ASP A 143 29.35 -13.62 4.18
CA ASP A 143 29.05 -12.20 3.91
C ASP A 143 28.16 -12.05 2.66
N VAL A 144 27.46 -10.91 2.55
CA VAL A 144 26.49 -10.70 1.46
C VAL A 144 27.12 -10.80 0.07
N GLU A 145 28.36 -10.35 -0.12
CA GLU A 145 29.00 -10.36 -1.44
C GLU A 145 29.35 -11.81 -1.85
N THR A 146 29.77 -12.62 -0.90
CA THR A 146 29.94 -14.07 -1.12
C THR A 146 28.61 -14.76 -1.42
N LEU A 147 27.52 -14.41 -0.71
CA LEU A 147 26.18 -14.93 -1.00
C LEU A 147 25.72 -14.56 -2.41
N ILE A 148 25.86 -13.27 -2.79
CA ILE A 148 25.50 -12.78 -4.14
C ILE A 148 26.21 -13.58 -5.24
N LYS A 149 27.49 -13.89 -5.07
CA LYS A 149 28.27 -14.66 -6.06
C LYS A 149 27.83 -16.12 -6.19
N ARG A 150 27.28 -16.70 -5.11
CA ARG A 150 26.87 -18.12 -5.06
C ARG A 150 25.40 -18.31 -5.39
N SER A 151 24.60 -17.29 -5.19
CA SER A 151 23.16 -17.29 -5.45
C SER A 151 22.85 -17.09 -6.92
N GLN A 152 21.77 -17.69 -7.37
CA GLN A 152 21.22 -17.50 -8.70
C GLN A 152 19.71 -17.24 -8.57
N LEU A 153 19.17 -16.47 -9.50
CA LEU A 153 17.74 -16.31 -9.66
C LEU A 153 17.23 -17.51 -10.46
N VAL A 154 16.37 -18.34 -9.89
CA VAL A 154 15.85 -19.58 -10.51
C VAL A 154 14.35 -19.48 -10.77
N GLU A 155 13.82 -20.36 -11.62
CA GLU A 155 12.37 -20.56 -11.73
C GLU A 155 11.89 -21.31 -10.49
N LEU A 156 10.70 -20.96 -10.00
CA LEU A 156 10.06 -21.64 -8.89
C LEU A 156 8.90 -22.47 -9.42
N ASP A 157 8.88 -23.76 -9.09
CA ASP A 157 7.79 -24.67 -9.47
C ASP A 157 6.49 -24.35 -8.72
N ASP A 158 6.60 -23.77 -7.52
CA ASP A 158 5.50 -23.42 -6.62
C ASP A 158 5.68 -22.00 -6.04
N GLY A 159 5.88 -21.04 -6.94
CA GLY A 159 5.93 -19.64 -6.55
C GLY A 159 4.53 -19.10 -6.28
N ALA A 160 4.43 -18.14 -5.37
CA ALA A 160 3.13 -17.66 -4.88
C ALA A 160 2.38 -16.76 -5.90
N VAL A 161 2.94 -16.56 -7.10
CA VAL A 161 2.28 -15.90 -8.24
C VAL A 161 2.39 -16.84 -9.44
N SER A 162 1.27 -17.40 -9.90
CA SER A 162 1.20 -18.41 -10.97
C SER A 162 1.71 -17.96 -12.36
N ASN A 163 2.11 -16.70 -12.53
CA ASN A 163 2.70 -16.20 -13.77
C ASN A 163 4.18 -16.63 -13.83
N ARG A 164 4.53 -17.47 -14.82
CA ARG A 164 5.89 -17.99 -15.07
C ARG A 164 6.99 -16.97 -14.76
N HIS A 165 7.70 -17.22 -13.67
CA HIS A 165 8.56 -16.26 -12.99
C HIS A 165 9.81 -15.84 -13.78
N LEU A 166 10.18 -16.51 -14.87
CA LEU A 166 11.36 -16.15 -15.64
C LEU A 166 11.06 -15.50 -17.00
N ARG A 167 9.80 -15.23 -17.37
CA ARG A 167 9.52 -14.69 -18.72
C ARG A 167 10.27 -13.38 -18.99
N LEU A 168 10.22 -12.43 -18.05
CA LEU A 168 10.86 -11.13 -18.23
C LEU A 168 12.38 -11.14 -18.00
N THR A 169 12.90 -12.10 -17.23
CA THR A 169 14.35 -12.19 -17.02
C THR A 169 15.03 -13.04 -18.09
N GLY A 170 14.33 -14.06 -18.60
CA GLY A 170 14.77 -15.00 -19.63
C GLY A 170 16.21 -15.47 -19.45
N ASP A 171 16.94 -15.44 -20.56
CA ASP A 171 18.37 -15.77 -20.65
C ASP A 171 19.27 -14.53 -20.50
N ASP A 172 18.83 -13.48 -19.78
CA ASP A 172 19.69 -12.32 -19.47
C ASP A 172 20.42 -12.56 -18.13
N PRO A 173 21.65 -13.14 -18.14
CA PRO A 173 22.36 -13.48 -16.91
C PRO A 173 22.76 -12.25 -16.10
N GLU A 174 22.98 -11.11 -16.76
CA GLU A 174 23.37 -9.88 -16.10
C GLU A 174 22.18 -9.26 -15.34
N LEU A 175 20.99 -9.22 -15.97
CA LEU A 175 19.77 -8.81 -15.29
C LEU A 175 19.46 -9.71 -14.07
N ARG A 176 19.61 -11.03 -14.22
CA ARG A 176 19.42 -11.99 -13.11
C ARG A 176 20.41 -11.72 -11.97
N ALA A 177 21.68 -11.48 -12.28
CA ALA A 177 22.70 -11.16 -11.29
C ALA A 177 22.42 -9.83 -10.56
N MET A 178 21.95 -8.80 -11.28
CA MET A 178 21.53 -7.53 -10.70
C MET A 178 20.35 -7.72 -9.73
N ILE A 179 19.35 -8.51 -10.11
CA ILE A 179 18.20 -8.82 -9.25
C ILE A 179 18.65 -9.53 -7.96
N VAL A 180 19.53 -10.53 -8.06
CA VAL A 180 20.12 -11.21 -6.89
C VAL A 180 20.84 -10.22 -5.97
N ARG A 181 21.70 -9.37 -6.54
CA ARG A 181 22.46 -8.34 -5.81
C ARG A 181 21.53 -7.38 -5.07
N ASN A 182 20.57 -6.77 -5.77
CA ASN A 182 19.64 -5.81 -5.17
C ASN A 182 18.82 -6.45 -4.04
N THR A 183 18.34 -7.68 -4.25
CA THR A 183 17.52 -8.41 -3.28
C THR A 183 18.31 -8.76 -2.02
N LEU A 184 19.48 -9.38 -2.15
CA LEU A 184 20.27 -9.82 -0.99
C LEU A 184 20.86 -8.65 -0.19
N LYS A 185 21.27 -7.56 -0.86
CA LYS A 185 21.67 -6.34 -0.14
C LYS A 185 20.50 -5.70 0.62
N THR A 186 19.29 -5.74 0.05
CA THR A 186 18.08 -5.26 0.74
C THR A 186 17.83 -6.07 2.01
N MET A 187 17.92 -7.40 1.92
CA MET A 187 17.77 -8.29 3.08
C MET A 187 18.87 -8.10 4.12
N GLU A 188 20.11 -7.80 3.71
CA GLU A 188 21.19 -7.48 4.63
C GLU A 188 20.89 -6.20 5.42
N GLN A 189 20.55 -5.12 4.71
CA GLN A 189 20.28 -3.82 5.32
C GLN A 189 19.04 -3.84 6.23
N ALA A 190 18.04 -4.64 5.90
CA ALA A 190 16.87 -4.89 6.75
C ALA A 190 17.16 -5.77 7.99
N GLY A 191 18.36 -6.32 8.13
CA GLY A 191 18.71 -7.24 9.23
C GLY A 191 18.18 -8.67 9.07
N GLN A 192 17.50 -8.99 7.96
CA GLN A 192 16.89 -10.29 7.72
C GLN A 192 17.94 -11.39 7.56
N LEU A 193 19.05 -11.11 6.87
CA LEU A 193 20.16 -12.08 6.78
C LEU A 193 20.81 -12.34 8.14
N ALA A 194 20.88 -11.33 9.02
CA ALA A 194 21.39 -11.53 10.38
C ALA A 194 20.47 -12.48 11.18
N TYR A 195 19.16 -12.29 11.09
CA TYR A 195 18.19 -13.19 11.71
C TYR A 195 18.30 -14.63 11.17
N LEU A 196 18.40 -14.82 9.86
CA LEU A 196 18.51 -16.15 9.25
C LEU A 196 19.80 -16.88 9.69
N ARG A 197 20.88 -16.15 9.99
CA ARG A 197 22.12 -16.72 10.56
C ARG A 197 21.98 -17.14 12.03
N THR A 198 21.00 -16.65 12.76
CA THR A 198 20.90 -16.94 14.21
C THR A 198 19.69 -17.79 14.57
N SER A 199 18.64 -17.80 13.73
CA SER A 199 17.36 -18.43 14.06
C SER A 199 17.39 -19.96 14.08
N GLY A 200 18.34 -20.58 13.37
CA GLY A 200 18.37 -22.02 13.14
C GLY A 200 17.30 -22.51 12.16
N LEU A 201 16.66 -21.59 11.42
CA LEU A 201 15.51 -21.89 10.57
C LEU A 201 15.85 -22.73 9.33
N ILE A 202 17.07 -22.58 8.80
CA ILE A 202 17.54 -23.33 7.64
C ILE A 202 18.26 -24.56 8.15
N ASP A 203 17.62 -25.72 8.01
CA ASP A 203 18.06 -27.01 8.53
C ASP A 203 17.77 -28.13 7.52
N ASP A 204 17.72 -29.39 7.94
CA ASP A 204 17.41 -30.52 7.06
C ASP A 204 15.94 -30.57 6.59
N GLU A 205 15.03 -29.89 7.28
CA GLU A 205 13.59 -29.89 7.01
C GLU A 205 13.17 -28.68 6.19
N PHE A 206 13.77 -27.51 6.42
CA PHE A 206 13.40 -26.24 5.81
C PHE A 206 14.54 -25.59 5.03
N LYS A 207 14.19 -24.97 3.91
CA LYS A 207 15.04 -24.03 3.17
C LYS A 207 14.37 -22.66 3.15
N VAL A 208 15.14 -21.62 2.83
CA VAL A 208 14.57 -20.29 2.57
C VAL A 208 14.50 -20.03 1.07
N VAL A 209 13.34 -19.57 0.61
CA VAL A 209 13.10 -19.14 -0.76
C VAL A 209 12.75 -17.65 -0.75
N VAL A 210 13.43 -16.88 -1.58
CA VAL A 210 13.24 -15.43 -1.70
C VAL A 210 12.60 -15.15 -3.06
N GLU A 211 11.29 -14.97 -3.10
CA GLU A 211 10.55 -14.68 -4.33
C GLU A 211 10.64 -13.20 -4.67
N VAL A 212 10.88 -12.87 -5.93
CA VAL A 212 11.03 -11.48 -6.38
C VAL A 212 9.99 -11.14 -7.44
N HIS A 213 9.21 -10.09 -7.19
CA HIS A 213 8.17 -9.60 -8.09
C HIS A 213 8.44 -8.16 -8.50
N TYR A 214 8.07 -7.82 -9.73
CA TYR A 214 8.05 -6.45 -10.22
C TYR A 214 6.61 -5.96 -10.40
N TYR A 215 6.26 -4.94 -9.64
CA TYR A 215 5.00 -4.22 -9.75
C TYR A 215 5.23 -3.02 -10.64
N ARG A 216 4.64 -3.06 -11.84
CA ARG A 216 4.69 -1.93 -12.77
C ARG A 216 3.74 -0.82 -12.34
N GLN A 217 2.54 -1.23 -11.91
CA GLN A 217 1.51 -0.37 -11.36
C GLN A 217 0.75 -1.18 -10.30
N ARG A 218 0.59 -0.60 -9.11
CA ARG A 218 -0.25 -1.21 -8.07
C ARG A 218 -1.72 -0.97 -8.37
N ASP A 219 -2.55 -1.99 -8.19
CA ASP A 219 -3.99 -1.83 -8.21
C ASP A 219 -4.43 -0.86 -7.11
N PRO A 220 -5.06 0.28 -7.44
CA PRO A 220 -5.59 1.21 -6.44
C PRO A 220 -6.73 0.59 -5.60
N ASN A 221 -7.34 -0.50 -6.06
CA ASN A 221 -8.45 -1.17 -5.39
C ASN A 221 -8.01 -2.13 -4.27
N ALA A 222 -6.72 -2.42 -4.12
CA ALA A 222 -6.18 -3.19 -2.99
C ALA A 222 -6.19 -2.35 -1.70
N ARG A 223 -7.37 -2.28 -1.06
CA ARG A 223 -7.72 -1.29 -0.02
C ARG A 223 -7.75 -1.83 1.40
N GLN A 224 -7.94 -3.13 1.59
CA GLN A 224 -8.09 -3.72 2.92
C GLN A 224 -6.73 -4.00 3.56
N PHE A 225 -6.67 -3.95 4.90
CA PHE A 225 -5.55 -4.52 5.64
C PHE A 225 -5.44 -6.01 5.29
N HIS A 226 -4.22 -6.50 5.13
CA HIS A 226 -3.98 -7.90 4.82
C HIS A 226 -2.61 -8.34 5.33
N LYS A 227 -2.46 -9.66 5.38
CA LYS A 227 -1.16 -10.34 5.34
C LYS A 227 -0.84 -10.69 3.90
N ASP A 228 0.45 -10.76 3.58
CA ASP A 228 0.84 -11.17 2.22
C ASP A 228 0.63 -12.68 2.01
N THR A 229 0.67 -13.50 3.08
CA THR A 229 0.48 -14.96 2.99
C THR A 229 -0.27 -15.58 4.18
N LEU A 230 -0.50 -16.90 4.08
CA LEU A 230 -1.07 -17.79 5.09
C LEU A 230 -0.09 -18.27 6.15
N GLY A 231 0.85 -17.42 6.56
CA GLY A 231 1.93 -17.90 7.43
C GLY A 231 3.02 -18.65 6.68
N GLN A 232 3.31 -18.29 5.44
CA GLN A 232 4.45 -18.86 4.70
C GLN A 232 5.59 -17.85 4.51
N THR A 233 5.29 -16.56 4.67
CA THR A 233 6.25 -15.47 4.54
C THR A 233 6.78 -15.05 5.90
N LEU A 234 8.10 -15.04 6.02
CA LEU A 234 8.83 -14.52 7.17
C LEU A 234 8.91 -12.99 7.07
N PHE A 235 9.35 -12.50 5.91
CA PHE A 235 9.65 -11.09 5.69
C PHE A 235 9.16 -10.60 4.33
N VAL A 236 8.78 -9.32 4.29
CA VAL A 236 8.42 -8.59 3.08
C VAL A 236 9.37 -7.42 2.91
N ASN A 237 9.85 -7.22 1.68
CA ASN A 237 10.56 -6.00 1.28
C ASN A 237 9.83 -5.33 0.11
N LEU A 238 9.68 -4.02 0.18
CA LEU A 238 9.06 -3.19 -0.86
C LEU A 238 10.06 -2.11 -1.29
N ASN A 239 10.73 -2.30 -2.43
CA ASN A 239 11.71 -1.36 -2.98
C ASN A 239 11.02 -0.43 -3.98
N PHE A 240 10.69 0.78 -3.54
CA PHE A 240 9.93 1.72 -4.35
C PHE A 240 10.79 2.39 -5.42
N LEU A 241 10.14 2.79 -6.52
CA LEU A 241 10.76 3.44 -7.67
C LEU A 241 10.40 4.93 -7.79
N ASN A 242 9.92 5.51 -6.70
CA ASN A 242 9.54 6.92 -6.62
C ASN A 242 10.76 7.84 -6.68
N GLU A 243 10.61 8.98 -7.35
CA GLU A 243 11.62 10.04 -7.44
C GLU A 243 11.46 11.09 -6.33
N GLU A 244 10.27 11.18 -5.73
CA GLU A 244 9.92 12.11 -4.67
C GLU A 244 9.46 11.34 -3.43
N PRO A 245 9.58 11.89 -2.21
CA PRO A 245 9.01 11.26 -1.03
C PRO A 245 7.52 10.94 -1.21
N ILE A 246 7.11 9.72 -0.86
CA ILE A 246 5.72 9.28 -0.92
C ILE A 246 5.25 8.68 0.40
N ALA A 247 3.93 8.63 0.56
CA ALA A 247 3.30 7.75 1.54
C ALA A 247 3.55 6.28 1.16
N GLY A 248 4.17 5.52 2.06
CA GLY A 248 4.33 4.06 2.02
C GLY A 248 3.18 3.33 2.73
N PRO A 249 3.25 2.00 2.90
CA PRO A 249 2.14 1.22 3.44
C PRO A 249 1.63 1.74 4.77
N GLU A 250 0.31 1.68 4.96
CA GLU A 250 -0.26 1.72 6.30
C GLU A 250 -0.07 0.38 6.96
N TYR A 251 0.14 0.38 8.27
CA TYR A 251 0.37 -0.85 9.00
C TYR A 251 -0.15 -0.79 10.43
N ILE A 252 -0.41 -1.98 10.96
CA ILE A 252 -0.79 -2.24 12.34
C ILE A 252 0.24 -3.25 12.85
N VAL A 253 0.99 -2.89 13.88
CA VAL A 253 1.99 -3.77 14.49
C VAL A 253 1.33 -4.64 15.55
N ASN A 254 1.65 -5.93 15.53
CA ASN A 254 1.10 -6.95 16.41
C ASN A 254 -0.44 -6.94 16.53
N PRO A 255 -1.16 -6.99 15.40
CA PRO A 255 -2.62 -7.15 15.42
C PRO A 255 -3.00 -8.52 16.02
N PRO A 256 -4.25 -8.69 16.50
CA PRO A 256 -4.70 -10.00 16.97
C PRO A 256 -4.68 -11.06 15.87
N THR A 257 -4.41 -12.29 16.25
CA THR A 257 -4.56 -13.48 15.40
C THR A 257 -5.91 -14.15 15.61
N SER A 258 -6.32 -15.00 14.67
CA SER A 258 -7.40 -15.97 14.85
C SER A 258 -6.82 -17.35 15.15
N GLU A 259 -7.61 -18.22 15.80
CA GLU A 259 -7.24 -19.62 16.01
C GLU A 259 -6.91 -20.33 14.68
N GLU A 260 -7.63 -19.99 13.62
CA GLU A 260 -7.38 -20.55 12.29
C GLU A 260 -6.02 -20.13 11.73
N HIS A 261 -5.66 -18.85 11.82
CA HIS A 261 -4.34 -18.37 11.38
C HIS A 261 -3.21 -18.98 12.21
N ASP A 262 -3.41 -19.13 13.52
CA ASP A 262 -2.41 -19.75 14.38
C ASP A 262 -2.22 -21.24 14.04
N ARG A 263 -3.26 -21.98 13.64
CA ARG A 263 -3.10 -23.35 13.09
C ARG A 263 -2.33 -23.36 11.77
N ASP A 264 -2.67 -22.47 10.83
CA ASP A 264 -1.96 -22.38 9.54
C ASP A 264 -0.46 -22.12 9.78
N LEU A 265 -0.12 -21.25 10.74
CA LEU A 265 1.26 -21.01 11.16
C LEU A 265 1.92 -22.27 11.73
N GLU A 266 1.25 -23.03 12.59
CA GLU A 266 1.78 -24.27 13.16
C GLU A 266 2.13 -25.32 12.10
N GLU A 267 1.33 -25.42 11.05
CA GLU A 267 1.51 -26.37 9.97
C GLU A 267 2.64 -25.96 9.00
N THR A 268 2.68 -24.67 8.66
CA THR A 268 3.52 -24.15 7.57
C THR A 268 4.86 -23.57 8.02
N MET A 269 4.97 -23.05 9.25
CA MET A 269 6.19 -22.39 9.73
C MET A 269 7.09 -23.31 10.57
N PRO A 270 8.43 -23.15 10.44
CA PRO A 270 9.41 -23.73 11.36
C PRO A 270 9.11 -23.40 12.82
N LEU A 271 9.31 -24.37 13.71
CA LEU A 271 9.10 -24.20 15.16
C LEU A 271 9.95 -23.04 15.72
N GLU A 272 11.14 -22.88 15.17
CA GLU A 272 12.13 -21.86 15.47
C GLU A 272 11.55 -20.46 15.29
N PHE A 273 10.94 -20.21 14.14
CA PHE A 273 10.29 -18.94 13.85
C PHE A 273 9.10 -18.69 14.77
N ARG A 274 8.26 -19.70 15.00
CA ARG A 274 7.08 -19.57 15.87
C ARG A 274 7.43 -19.20 17.30
N LYS A 275 8.50 -19.77 17.84
CA LYS A 275 9.03 -19.41 19.17
C LYS A 275 9.49 -17.96 19.21
N ASP A 276 10.26 -17.52 18.21
CA ASP A 276 10.78 -16.16 18.15
C ASP A 276 9.66 -15.13 17.93
N LEU A 277 8.67 -15.48 17.10
CA LEU A 277 7.48 -14.68 16.86
C LEU A 277 6.64 -14.54 18.14
N LYS A 278 6.45 -15.61 18.91
CA LYS A 278 5.75 -15.54 20.19
C LYS A 278 6.41 -14.54 21.15
N VAL A 279 7.72 -14.67 21.35
CA VAL A 279 8.51 -13.74 22.19
C VAL A 279 8.41 -12.30 21.66
N THR A 280 8.48 -12.15 20.33
CA THR A 280 8.33 -10.84 19.66
C THR A 280 6.97 -10.21 19.94
N ARG A 281 5.87 -10.96 19.77
CA ARG A 281 4.50 -10.49 20.03
C ARG A 281 4.30 -10.12 21.51
N GLU A 282 4.88 -10.88 22.44
CA GLU A 282 4.87 -10.55 23.87
C GLU A 282 5.60 -9.23 24.16
N ARG A 283 6.77 -9.01 23.54
CA ARG A 283 7.58 -7.78 23.70
C ARG A 283 6.94 -6.55 23.09
N LEU A 284 6.28 -6.68 21.94
CA LEU A 284 5.62 -5.56 21.25
C LEU A 284 4.38 -5.06 22.00
N GLY A 285 3.70 -5.95 22.72
CA GLY A 285 2.41 -5.64 23.34
C GLY A 285 1.33 -5.32 22.32
N ARG A 286 0.20 -4.77 22.78
CA ARG A 286 -0.94 -4.43 21.92
C ARG A 286 -0.75 -3.02 21.33
N THR A 287 -1.16 -2.82 20.07
CA THR A 287 -1.20 -1.49 19.47
C THR A 287 -2.61 -0.87 19.54
N ASP A 288 -2.66 0.44 19.73
CA ASP A 288 -3.85 1.27 19.58
C ASP A 288 -3.77 2.16 18.32
N LYS A 289 -2.80 1.90 17.44
CA LYS A 289 -2.47 2.79 16.31
C LYS A 289 -2.43 2.06 14.97
N VAL A 290 -2.90 2.78 13.95
CA VAL A 290 -2.52 2.59 12.56
C VAL A 290 -1.40 3.57 12.24
N GLU A 291 -0.26 3.03 11.84
CA GLU A 291 0.90 3.80 11.44
C GLU A 291 1.07 3.81 9.93
N ILE A 292 1.96 4.69 9.45
CA ILE A 292 2.34 4.73 8.04
C ILE A 292 3.84 4.89 7.90
N ALA A 293 4.41 4.24 6.89
CA ALA A 293 5.76 4.48 6.44
C ALA A 293 5.82 5.73 5.55
N GLU A 294 6.78 6.63 5.76
CA GLU A 294 7.12 7.66 4.78
C GLU A 294 8.30 7.14 3.97
N VAL A 295 8.17 7.03 2.64
CA VAL A 295 9.17 6.42 1.78
C VAL A 295 9.89 7.51 1.02
N MET A 296 11.18 7.65 1.28
CA MET A 296 12.06 8.56 0.55
C MET A 296 12.22 8.12 -0.92
N PRO A 297 12.73 8.98 -1.82
CA PRO A 297 13.04 8.59 -3.19
C PRO A 297 13.85 7.29 -3.22
N LYS A 298 13.41 6.34 -4.06
CA LYS A 298 14.02 5.01 -4.20
C LYS A 298 14.18 4.26 -2.86
N GLY A 299 13.29 4.53 -1.92
CA GLY A 299 13.32 3.96 -0.58
C GLY A 299 12.79 2.53 -0.52
N VAL A 300 13.14 1.84 0.57
CA VAL A 300 12.67 0.50 0.88
C VAL A 300 11.82 0.54 2.14
N VAL A 301 10.76 -0.27 2.16
CA VAL A 301 10.03 -0.62 3.38
C VAL A 301 10.17 -2.12 3.62
N ALA A 302 10.71 -2.51 4.77
CA ALA A 302 10.93 -3.91 5.15
C ALA A 302 10.25 -4.25 6.48
N PHE A 303 9.60 -5.40 6.59
CA PHE A 303 8.91 -5.81 7.83
C PHE A 303 8.74 -7.34 7.95
N VAL A 304 8.40 -7.79 9.16
CA VAL A 304 7.99 -9.17 9.45
C VAL A 304 6.50 -9.33 9.13
N ASP A 305 6.16 -10.15 8.11
CA ASP A 305 4.76 -10.33 7.67
C ASP A 305 3.88 -10.82 8.83
N GLU A 306 4.43 -11.69 9.67
CA GLU A 306 3.68 -12.27 10.77
C GLU A 306 3.47 -11.37 11.99
N ALA A 307 4.15 -10.23 12.04
CA ALA A 307 3.98 -9.22 13.09
C ALA A 307 3.19 -8.00 12.61
N VAL A 308 2.75 -7.94 11.34
CA VAL A 308 2.15 -6.74 10.75
C VAL A 308 0.94 -7.10 9.89
N HIS A 309 -0.15 -6.35 10.04
CA HIS A 309 -1.13 -6.21 8.97
C HIS A 309 -0.84 -4.92 8.23
N HIS A 310 -0.84 -4.95 6.89
CA HIS A 310 -0.53 -3.78 6.09
C HIS A 310 -1.53 -3.57 4.96
N LYS A 311 -1.54 -2.36 4.41
CA LYS A 311 -2.29 -2.03 3.19
C LYS A 311 -1.66 -0.93 2.37
N SER A 312 -2.10 -0.84 1.12
CA SER A 312 -1.74 0.27 0.23
C SER A 312 -2.17 1.60 0.85
N PRO A 313 -1.32 2.64 0.84
CA PRO A 313 -1.72 3.96 1.32
C PRO A 313 -2.59 4.63 0.26
N THR A 314 -3.91 4.60 0.42
CA THR A 314 -4.84 5.23 -0.50
C THR A 314 -5.56 6.39 0.18
N THR A 315 -5.51 7.60 -0.38
CA THR A 315 -6.36 8.72 0.07
C THR A 315 -7.66 8.79 -0.70
N GLU A 316 -7.65 8.46 -1.98
CA GLU A 316 -8.78 8.62 -2.90
C GLU A 316 -9.98 7.71 -2.58
N HIS A 317 -9.81 6.72 -1.71
CA HIS A 317 -10.86 5.74 -1.39
C HIS A 317 -11.39 5.85 0.04
N ARG A 318 -10.92 6.85 0.81
CA ARG A 318 -11.30 7.03 2.21
C ARG A 318 -12.29 8.17 2.35
N ALA A 319 -13.47 7.95 1.81
CA ALA A 319 -14.52 8.94 1.81
C ALA A 319 -15.81 8.33 2.31
N ALA A 320 -16.40 8.96 3.33
CA ALA A 320 -17.78 8.68 3.70
C ALA A 320 -18.69 9.11 2.55
N THR A 321 -19.60 8.22 2.16
CA THR A 321 -20.76 8.66 1.37
C THR A 321 -21.58 9.62 2.20
N ALA A 322 -22.28 10.54 1.54
CA ALA A 322 -23.22 11.44 2.20
C ALA A 322 -24.27 10.68 3.02
N ALA A 323 -24.72 9.51 2.52
CA ALA A 323 -25.61 8.62 3.27
C ALA A 323 -24.98 8.16 4.60
N GLN A 324 -23.72 7.72 4.60
CA GLN A 324 -23.01 7.33 5.83
C GLN A 324 -22.83 8.49 6.80
N VAL A 325 -22.53 9.69 6.30
CA VAL A 325 -22.47 10.90 7.14
C VAL A 325 -23.82 11.20 7.78
N ARG A 326 -24.92 11.09 7.04
CA ARG A 326 -26.27 11.26 7.57
C ARG A 326 -26.64 10.19 8.61
N SER A 327 -26.31 8.92 8.35
CA SER A 327 -26.52 7.83 9.31
C SER A 327 -25.74 8.06 10.60
N TYR A 328 -24.49 8.51 10.50
CA TYR A 328 -23.67 8.91 11.64
C TYR A 328 -24.33 10.02 12.46
N LEU A 329 -24.76 11.10 11.82
CA LEU A 329 -25.43 12.22 12.49
C LEU A 329 -26.76 11.79 13.12
N GLN A 330 -27.52 10.91 12.46
CA GLN A 330 -28.75 10.34 13.00
C GLN A 330 -28.49 9.48 14.25
N GLN A 331 -27.39 8.75 14.29
CA GLN A 331 -27.02 7.88 15.42
C GLN A 331 -26.52 8.69 16.62
N HIS A 332 -25.64 9.67 16.39
CA HIS A 332 -24.97 10.42 17.45
C HIS A 332 -25.72 11.69 17.88
N PHE A 333 -26.53 12.27 16.99
CA PHE A 333 -27.23 13.55 17.19
C PHE A 333 -28.70 13.48 16.75
N ALA A 334 -29.40 12.37 17.05
CA ALA A 334 -30.73 12.06 16.51
C ALA A 334 -31.75 13.19 16.56
N VAL A 335 -31.85 13.88 17.70
CA VAL A 335 -32.83 14.95 17.92
C VAL A 335 -32.49 16.20 17.11
N ASP A 336 -31.23 16.61 17.10
CA ASP A 336 -30.76 17.79 16.37
C ASP A 336 -30.77 17.52 14.87
N PHE A 337 -30.21 16.40 14.42
CA PHE A 337 -30.16 16.04 13.01
C PHE A 337 -31.55 16.07 12.37
N LYS A 338 -32.58 15.50 13.03
CA LYS A 338 -33.96 15.56 12.53
C LYS A 338 -34.45 17.00 12.39
N ALA A 339 -34.29 17.82 13.43
CA ALA A 339 -34.73 19.20 13.42
C ALA A 339 -34.04 20.04 12.31
N TYR A 340 -32.72 19.89 12.16
CA TYR A 340 -31.96 20.57 11.12
C TYR A 340 -32.26 20.04 9.72
N LEU A 341 -32.50 18.74 9.55
CA LEU A 341 -32.91 18.17 8.27
C LEU A 341 -34.28 18.70 7.83
N ASP A 342 -35.26 18.73 8.74
CA ASP A 342 -36.59 19.30 8.47
C ASP A 342 -36.50 20.79 8.11
N ALA A 343 -35.67 21.56 8.82
CA ALA A 343 -35.41 22.97 8.53
C ALA A 343 -34.72 23.17 7.17
N PHE A 344 -33.76 22.31 6.83
CA PHE A 344 -33.04 22.33 5.57
C PHE A 344 -33.97 22.06 4.38
N GLU A 345 -34.86 21.08 4.49
CA GLU A 345 -35.84 20.75 3.44
C GLU A 345 -36.91 21.84 3.30
N LYS A 346 -37.41 22.41 4.40
CA LYS A 346 -38.30 23.60 4.38
C LYS A 346 -37.64 24.78 3.66
N ARG A 347 -36.34 25.00 3.90
CA ARG A 347 -35.55 26.03 3.23
C ARG A 347 -35.37 25.74 1.73
N LYS A 348 -35.09 24.49 1.34
CA LYS A 348 -34.99 24.08 -0.07
C LYS A 348 -36.31 24.26 -0.83
N ALA A 349 -37.43 23.95 -0.19
CA ALA A 349 -38.77 24.10 -0.76
C ALA A 349 -39.26 25.56 -0.83
N SER A 350 -38.63 26.47 -0.08
CA SER A 350 -39.01 27.89 -0.08
C SER A 350 -38.60 28.57 -1.39
N PHE A 351 -39.58 28.91 -2.23
CA PHE A 351 -39.43 29.60 -3.53
C PHE A 351 -38.94 31.07 -3.41
N SER A 352 -38.70 31.55 -2.20
CA SER A 352 -38.40 32.97 -1.94
C SER A 352 -37.01 33.37 -2.47
N PHE A 353 -36.97 34.49 -3.20
CA PHE A 353 -35.75 35.24 -3.53
C PHE A 353 -34.93 35.61 -2.27
N TRP A 354 -35.57 35.62 -1.10
CA TRP A 354 -34.97 35.86 0.21
C TRP A 354 -34.80 34.54 0.97
N ARG A 355 -33.93 33.63 0.50
CA ARG A 355 -33.60 32.39 1.23
C ARG A 355 -33.03 32.76 2.59
N LYS A 356 -33.84 32.62 3.64
CA LYS A 356 -33.41 32.83 5.03
C LYS A 356 -32.42 31.74 5.46
N GLU A 357 -31.63 32.02 6.48
CA GLU A 357 -30.73 31.05 7.11
C GLU A 357 -31.55 29.88 7.70
N ILE A 358 -30.92 28.70 7.82
CA ILE A 358 -31.59 27.49 8.31
C ILE A 358 -32.25 27.69 9.70
N GLY A 359 -31.64 28.51 10.55
CA GLY A 359 -32.13 28.83 11.89
C GLY A 359 -33.52 29.46 11.92
N TYR A 360 -33.96 30.14 10.84
CA TYR A 360 -35.31 30.70 10.74
C TYR A 360 -36.40 29.62 10.65
N TYR A 361 -36.03 28.42 10.20
CA TYR A 361 -36.96 27.30 10.00
C TYR A 361 -36.97 26.32 11.18
N LEU A 362 -36.15 26.56 12.21
CA LEU A 362 -36.18 25.81 13.46
C LEU A 362 -37.38 26.26 14.31
N GLU A 363 -38.22 25.32 14.72
CA GLU A 363 -39.52 25.58 15.40
C GLU A 363 -39.37 26.06 16.86
N ASP A 364 -38.14 26.17 17.37
CA ASP A 364 -37.87 26.40 18.78
C ASP A 364 -36.67 27.34 18.95
N SER A 365 -36.54 27.92 20.14
CA SER A 365 -35.45 28.81 20.63
C SER A 365 -34.01 28.26 20.50
N ARG A 366 -33.81 27.15 19.80
CA ARG A 366 -32.53 26.50 19.48
C ARG A 366 -31.65 27.33 18.54
N SER A 367 -32.23 28.25 17.75
CA SER A 367 -31.51 29.06 16.74
C SER A 367 -30.70 30.25 17.29
N GLN A 368 -30.21 30.17 18.54
CA GLN A 368 -29.44 31.27 19.14
C GLN A 368 -27.94 31.23 18.80
N ASN A 369 -27.46 30.19 18.13
CA ASN A 369 -26.05 30.05 17.76
C ASN A 369 -25.87 29.93 16.25
N THR A 370 -25.61 31.08 15.61
CA THR A 370 -25.36 31.19 14.16
C THR A 370 -24.23 30.28 13.69
N ASP A 371 -23.23 29.99 14.53
CA ASP A 371 -22.11 29.12 14.14
C ASP A 371 -22.50 27.65 14.04
N THR A 372 -23.40 27.19 14.92
CA THR A 372 -23.95 25.83 14.89
C THR A 372 -24.91 25.67 13.71
N ASP A 373 -25.77 26.66 13.47
CA ASP A 373 -26.70 26.69 12.33
C ASP A 373 -25.95 26.63 10.99
N ASN A 374 -24.91 27.46 10.85
CA ASN A 374 -24.06 27.48 9.66
C ASN A 374 -23.32 26.15 9.45
N LEU A 375 -22.86 25.51 10.54
CA LEU A 375 -22.22 24.21 10.46
C LEU A 375 -23.19 23.13 9.94
N TRP A 376 -24.37 23.00 10.54
CA TRP A 376 -25.40 22.06 10.10
C TRP A 376 -25.80 22.30 8.64
N GLN A 377 -26.01 23.56 8.26
CA GLN A 377 -26.33 23.91 6.89
C GLN A 377 -25.23 23.48 5.92
N LYS A 378 -23.96 23.69 6.25
CA LYS A 378 -22.82 23.31 5.41
C LYS A 378 -22.74 21.80 5.23
N ILE A 379 -22.93 21.04 6.31
CA ILE A 379 -22.91 19.57 6.29
C ILE A 379 -24.10 19.02 5.48
N LEU A 380 -25.32 19.49 5.73
CA LEU A 380 -26.52 19.05 5.01
C LEU A 380 -26.46 19.38 3.52
N SER A 381 -25.95 20.57 3.17
CA SER A 381 -25.74 20.94 1.76
C SER A 381 -24.69 20.06 1.08
N SER A 382 -23.62 19.70 1.78
CA SER A 382 -22.54 18.84 1.25
C SER A 382 -22.92 17.36 1.20
N THR A 383 -24.05 17.00 1.81
CA THR A 383 -24.61 15.64 1.83
C THR A 383 -25.96 15.56 1.12
N ASP A 384 -26.32 16.56 0.31
CA ASP A 384 -27.60 16.59 -0.40
C ASP A 384 -27.70 15.51 -1.49
N ASP A 385 -26.59 15.26 -2.19
CA ASP A 385 -26.43 14.09 -3.04
C ASP A 385 -25.98 12.89 -2.18
N PRO A 386 -26.80 11.83 -2.04
CA PRO A 386 -26.46 10.66 -1.21
C PRO A 386 -25.20 9.91 -1.71
N HIS A 387 -24.81 10.11 -2.97
CA HIS A 387 -23.62 9.48 -3.57
C HIS A 387 -22.36 10.33 -3.44
N ALA A 388 -22.45 11.57 -2.95
CA ALA A 388 -21.30 12.42 -2.74
C ALA A 388 -20.32 11.75 -1.77
N LYS A 389 -19.02 11.80 -2.12
CA LYS A 389 -17.93 11.22 -1.34
C LYS A 389 -17.14 12.31 -0.63
N LEU A 390 -17.16 12.25 0.70
CA LEU A 390 -16.50 13.18 1.61
C LEU A 390 -15.29 12.50 2.25
N ASP A 391 -14.11 12.76 1.70
CA ASP A 391 -12.85 12.34 2.32
C ASP A 391 -12.57 13.08 3.64
N ARG A 392 -11.59 12.60 4.41
CA ARG A 392 -11.26 13.18 5.72
C ARG A 392 -10.91 14.67 5.65
N VAL A 393 -10.24 15.13 4.60
CA VAL A 393 -9.89 16.55 4.43
C VAL A 393 -11.16 17.37 4.27
N LYS A 394 -12.11 16.89 3.45
CA LYS A 394 -13.43 17.52 3.30
C LYS A 394 -14.21 17.49 4.61
N LEU A 395 -14.23 16.37 5.33
CA LEU A 395 -14.93 16.25 6.61
C LEU A 395 -14.39 17.24 7.66
N VAL A 396 -13.06 17.37 7.79
CA VAL A 396 -12.43 18.38 8.67
C VAL A 396 -12.72 19.79 8.18
N ALA A 397 -12.72 20.04 6.87
CA ALA A 397 -13.08 21.35 6.35
C ALA A 397 -14.56 21.70 6.60
N LEU A 398 -15.46 20.70 6.63
CA LEU A 398 -16.86 20.89 7.00
C LEU A 398 -16.99 21.27 8.47
N ASP A 399 -16.28 20.55 9.35
CA ASP A 399 -16.34 20.75 10.80
C ASP A 399 -14.93 20.80 11.45
N PRO A 400 -14.24 21.95 11.38
CA PRO A 400 -12.85 22.06 11.83
C PRO A 400 -12.64 21.78 13.32
N GLY A 401 -13.69 21.88 14.13
CA GLY A 401 -13.65 21.61 15.56
C GLY A 401 -14.13 20.20 15.94
N SER A 402 -14.50 19.36 14.96
CA SER A 402 -15.08 18.03 15.19
C SER A 402 -16.21 18.04 16.20
N ARG A 403 -17.09 19.04 16.11
CA ARG A 403 -18.25 19.25 17.01
C ARG A 403 -19.39 18.29 16.70
N LEU A 404 -19.62 18.01 15.42
CA LEU A 404 -20.69 17.18 14.88
C LEU A 404 -20.17 16.01 14.05
N LEU A 405 -18.97 16.12 13.47
CA LEU A 405 -18.37 15.05 12.67
C LEU A 405 -17.13 14.53 13.39
N ASN A 406 -17.00 13.20 13.48
CA ASN A 406 -15.75 12.52 13.79
C ASN A 406 -15.13 12.03 12.47
N PRO A 407 -14.15 12.75 11.88
CA PRO A 407 -13.61 12.43 10.57
C PRO A 407 -12.90 11.08 10.51
N ASP A 408 -12.36 10.60 11.63
CA ASP A 408 -11.70 9.29 11.70
C ASP A 408 -12.75 8.17 11.72
N GLU A 409 -13.78 8.29 12.55
CA GLU A 409 -14.89 7.32 12.56
C GLU A 409 -15.66 7.31 11.22
N LEU A 410 -15.87 8.46 10.60
CA LEU A 410 -16.53 8.56 9.29
C LEU A 410 -15.64 8.06 8.14
N ALA A 411 -14.34 8.32 8.16
CA ALA A 411 -13.42 7.73 7.18
C ALA A 411 -13.37 6.20 7.33
N ASP A 412 -13.55 5.70 8.55
CA ASP A 412 -13.60 4.27 8.85
C ASP A 412 -14.95 3.64 8.43
N ILE A 413 -16.09 4.31 8.66
CA ILE A 413 -17.41 3.90 8.15
C ILE A 413 -17.44 3.95 6.61
N GLY A 414 -16.82 4.98 6.02
CA GLY A 414 -16.94 5.34 4.61
C GLY A 414 -16.23 4.43 3.62
N GLY A 415 -15.22 3.69 4.06
CA GLY A 415 -14.25 3.09 3.16
C GLY A 415 -14.42 1.60 2.88
N GLU A 416 -14.89 0.81 3.84
CA GLU A 416 -14.75 -0.65 3.78
C GLU A 416 -15.91 -1.32 4.55
N ASP A 417 -16.76 -2.10 3.87
CA ASP A 417 -17.70 -3.06 4.52
C ASP A 417 -16.97 -4.09 5.42
N HIS A 418 -15.64 -4.03 5.44
CA HIS A 418 -14.68 -4.87 6.15
C HIS A 418 -13.74 -4.04 7.04
N PHE A 419 -14.09 -2.80 7.39
CA PHE A 419 -13.29 -2.05 8.35
C PHE A 419 -13.26 -2.79 9.70
N GLY A 420 -12.07 -2.90 10.31
CA GLY A 420 -11.88 -3.76 11.47
C GLY A 420 -11.50 -5.19 11.12
N GLN A 421 -11.43 -5.53 9.83
CA GLN A 421 -10.99 -6.82 9.32
C GLN A 421 -9.73 -6.68 8.47
N ALA A 422 -8.85 -7.67 8.58
CA ALA A 422 -7.72 -7.86 7.69
C ALA A 422 -7.99 -9.12 6.88
N SER A 423 -7.93 -9.02 5.56
CA SER A 423 -8.09 -10.18 4.70
C SER A 423 -6.85 -11.06 4.83
N ILE A 424 -7.09 -12.32 5.17
CA ILE A 424 -6.08 -13.35 5.02
C ILE A 424 -6.29 -13.98 3.63
N PRO A 425 -5.25 -14.08 2.79
CA PRO A 425 -5.38 -14.74 1.50
C PRO A 425 -5.89 -16.18 1.70
N GLY A 426 -6.98 -16.60 1.07
CA GLY A 426 -7.40 -18.00 1.10
C GLY A 426 -6.83 -18.77 -0.09
N LEU A 427 -6.53 -20.05 0.14
CA LEU A 427 -6.34 -21.03 -0.93
C LEU A 427 -7.72 -21.40 -1.48
N ARG A 428 -8.19 -20.64 -2.47
CA ARG A 428 -9.43 -20.99 -3.15
C ARG A 428 -9.11 -22.00 -4.26
N ARG A 429 -9.21 -23.29 -3.96
CA ARG A 429 -9.23 -24.36 -4.99
C ARG A 429 -10.50 -24.23 -5.83
N GLN A 430 -10.52 -23.29 -6.78
CA GLN A 430 -11.63 -23.18 -7.73
C GLN A 430 -11.51 -24.15 -8.90
N LEU A 431 -10.30 -24.62 -9.21
CA LEU A 431 -10.03 -25.58 -10.28
C LEU A 431 -8.90 -26.54 -9.87
N PRO A 432 -8.84 -27.78 -10.39
CA PRO A 432 -7.84 -28.79 -10.00
C PRO A 432 -6.37 -28.41 -10.24
N GLU A 433 -6.09 -27.33 -10.98
CA GLU A 433 -4.74 -27.02 -11.47
C GLU A 433 -4.29 -25.56 -11.26
N GLN A 434 -5.09 -24.71 -10.59
CA GLN A 434 -4.70 -23.31 -10.36
C GLN A 434 -5.15 -22.81 -9.00
N ASP A 435 -4.20 -22.78 -8.06
CA ASP A 435 -4.36 -22.09 -6.80
C ASP A 435 -4.03 -20.61 -6.98
N TYR A 436 -5.02 -19.74 -6.79
CA TYR A 436 -4.83 -18.30 -6.72
C TYR A 436 -4.98 -17.85 -5.27
N LEU A 437 -4.00 -17.08 -4.77
CA LEU A 437 -4.17 -16.32 -3.53
C LEU A 437 -5.22 -15.23 -3.79
N THR A 438 -6.44 -15.48 -3.36
CA THR A 438 -7.52 -14.48 -3.36
C THR A 438 -7.84 -14.12 -1.93
N SER A 439 -8.25 -12.87 -1.67
CA SER A 439 -8.79 -12.52 -0.36
C SER A 439 -9.98 -13.43 -0.06
N ASP A 440 -9.93 -14.20 1.02
CA ASP A 440 -11.06 -15.00 1.49
C ASP A 440 -11.77 -14.26 2.62
N PRO A 441 -12.95 -13.66 2.37
CA PRO A 441 -13.65 -12.88 3.37
C PRO A 441 -14.04 -13.70 4.60
N SER A 442 -14.13 -15.04 4.48
CA SER A 442 -14.44 -15.92 5.60
C SER A 442 -13.30 -16.05 6.60
N ARG A 443 -12.06 -15.73 6.19
CA ARG A 443 -10.84 -15.83 7.01
C ARG A 443 -10.37 -14.47 7.54
N ASN A 444 -11.25 -13.49 7.53
CA ASN A 444 -10.95 -12.14 7.97
C ASN A 444 -10.59 -12.11 9.47
N VAL A 445 -9.37 -11.64 9.80
CA VAL A 445 -8.95 -11.42 11.19
C VAL A 445 -9.29 -10.02 11.64
N THR A 446 -9.58 -9.84 12.92
CA THR A 446 -9.83 -8.49 13.43
C THR A 446 -8.54 -7.65 13.37
N THR A 447 -8.65 -6.36 13.06
CA THR A 447 -7.50 -5.44 13.11
C THR A 447 -7.27 -4.88 14.50
N LYS A 448 -8.28 -4.96 15.38
CA LYS A 448 -8.23 -4.51 16.77
C LYS A 448 -8.57 -5.65 17.73
N HIS A 449 -7.98 -5.63 18.92
CA HIS A 449 -8.35 -6.57 19.98
C HIS A 449 -9.79 -6.32 20.46
N GLU A 450 -10.45 -7.38 20.90
CA GLU A 450 -11.79 -7.31 21.48
C GLU A 450 -11.82 -6.35 22.69
N GLY A 451 -12.89 -5.55 22.78
CA GLY A 451 -13.06 -4.55 23.84
C GLY A 451 -12.17 -3.30 23.72
N MET A 452 -11.28 -3.21 22.72
CA MET A 452 -10.47 -2.01 22.51
C MET A 452 -11.20 -0.92 21.69
N PRO A 453 -10.87 0.37 21.92
CA PRO A 453 -11.35 1.46 21.08
C PRO A 453 -10.88 1.30 19.63
N LEU A 454 -11.44 2.12 18.73
CA LEU A 454 -10.95 2.20 17.35
C LEU A 454 -9.47 2.61 17.34
N LEU A 455 -8.70 2.03 16.42
CA LEU A 455 -7.28 2.33 16.29
C LEU A 455 -7.10 3.78 15.80
N LYS A 456 -6.18 4.51 16.44
CA LYS A 456 -5.84 5.89 16.08
C LYS A 456 -4.93 5.91 14.87
N ARG A 457 -5.30 6.65 13.82
CA ARG A 457 -4.51 6.78 12.60
C ARG A 457 -3.51 7.92 12.72
N THR A 458 -2.22 7.62 12.72
CA THR A 458 -1.17 8.65 12.83
C THR A 458 -0.93 9.42 11.52
N MET A 459 -1.09 8.78 10.34
CA MET A 459 -0.97 9.48 9.04
C MET A 459 -1.99 10.59 8.92
N SER A 460 -3.22 10.28 9.34
CA SER A 460 -4.35 11.18 9.38
C SER A 460 -3.93 12.52 9.98
N ASP A 461 -3.35 12.51 11.18
CA ASP A 461 -2.96 13.73 11.88
C ASP A 461 -1.85 14.49 11.14
N LYS A 462 -0.84 13.76 10.64
CA LYS A 462 0.25 14.36 9.85
C LYS A 462 -0.24 14.98 8.54
N LEU A 463 -1.17 14.33 7.82
CA LEU A 463 -1.74 14.86 6.58
C LEU A 463 -2.54 16.14 6.83
N LEU A 464 -3.36 16.18 7.88
CA LEU A 464 -4.08 17.40 8.26
C LEU A 464 -3.12 18.54 8.60
N ALA A 465 -2.03 18.21 9.29
CA ALA A 465 -0.96 19.16 9.59
C ALA A 465 -0.09 19.50 8.37
N LYS A 466 -0.34 18.89 7.20
CA LYS A 466 0.50 18.98 5.98
C LYS A 466 1.98 18.62 6.23
N GLN A 467 2.22 17.72 7.19
CA GLN A 467 3.54 17.25 7.61
C GLN A 467 3.96 15.93 6.95
N SER A 468 3.12 15.34 6.11
CA SER A 468 3.45 14.14 5.34
C SER A 468 3.32 14.40 3.85
N PRO A 469 4.14 13.73 3.02
CA PRO A 469 3.97 13.78 1.57
C PRO A 469 2.54 13.42 1.20
N GLN A 470 1.97 14.21 0.29
CA GLN A 470 0.66 13.86 -0.24
C GLN A 470 0.81 12.57 -1.03
N PRO A 471 -0.09 11.59 -0.84
CA PRO A 471 -0.11 10.41 -1.69
C PRO A 471 -0.20 10.85 -3.15
N MET A 472 0.86 10.58 -3.89
CA MET A 472 0.94 10.93 -5.29
C MET A 472 -0.07 10.11 -6.08
N ALA A 473 -0.88 10.79 -6.89
CA ALA A 473 -1.59 10.17 -8.00
C ALA A 473 -0.56 9.74 -9.04
N GLY A 474 -0.62 8.48 -9.49
CA GLY A 474 0.26 7.99 -10.54
C GLY A 474 0.82 6.60 -10.33
N ARG A 475 1.80 6.25 -11.17
CA ARG A 475 2.39 4.91 -11.27
C ARG A 475 3.23 4.60 -10.03
N ARG A 476 2.69 3.77 -9.14
CA ARG A 476 3.43 3.20 -8.01
C ARG A 476 4.09 1.89 -8.44
N ALA A 477 5.30 2.02 -8.96
CA ALA A 477 6.14 0.89 -9.30
C ALA A 477 7.08 0.55 -8.13
N PHE A 478 7.29 -0.75 -7.89
CA PHE A 478 8.22 -1.24 -6.87
C PHE A 478 8.61 -2.70 -7.14
N PHE A 479 9.72 -3.12 -6.56
CA PHE A 479 9.99 -4.54 -6.39
C PHE A 479 9.41 -5.00 -5.07
N ARG A 480 8.74 -6.16 -5.08
CA ARG A 480 8.35 -6.85 -3.85
C ARG A 480 9.18 -8.11 -3.71
N THR A 481 9.66 -8.34 -2.51
CA THR A 481 10.32 -9.59 -2.15
C THR A 481 9.57 -10.28 -1.03
N TRP A 482 9.31 -11.58 -1.19
CA TRP A 482 8.79 -12.46 -0.14
C TRP A 482 9.87 -13.43 0.28
N VAL A 483 10.25 -13.37 1.55
CA VAL A 483 11.21 -14.31 2.14
C VAL A 483 10.41 -15.40 2.84
N ARG A 484 10.36 -16.60 2.26
CA ARG A 484 9.55 -17.72 2.73
C ARG A 484 10.41 -18.81 3.35
N ALA A 485 9.88 -19.45 4.40
CA ALA A 485 10.36 -20.75 4.84
C ALA A 485 9.60 -21.84 4.06
N VAL A 486 10.31 -22.75 3.40
CA VAL A 486 9.71 -23.80 2.57
C VAL A 486 10.28 -25.14 3.00
N ARG A 487 9.40 -26.13 3.24
CA ARG A 487 9.81 -27.50 3.54
C ARG A 487 10.60 -28.08 2.35
N LYS A 488 11.70 -28.76 2.61
CA LYS A 488 12.44 -29.50 1.59
C LYS A 488 11.59 -30.71 1.18
N GLN A 489 11.47 -30.95 -0.13
CA GLN A 489 10.90 -32.19 -0.63
C GLN A 489 11.86 -33.32 -0.22
N LYS A 490 11.31 -34.37 0.40
CA LYS A 490 12.07 -35.54 0.83
C LYS A 490 12.46 -36.43 -0.34
#